data_AF-A0A965HEV3-F1
#
_entry.id   AF-A0A965HEV3-F1
#
_cell.length_a   1.000
_cell.length_b   1.000
_cell.length_c   1.000
_cell.angle_alpha   90.00
_cell.angle_beta   90.00
_cell.angle_gamma   90.00
#
_symmetry.space_group_name_H-M   'P 1'
#
loop_
_entity.id
_entity.type
_entity.pdbx_description
1 polymer ?
#
loop_
_entity_poly.entity_id
_entity_poly.type
_entity_poly.pdbx_seq_one_letter_code
_entity_poly.pdbx_strand_id
1 'polypeptide(L)'
;MEISRQLILMFSPVHVPVGMLLAHTLPGGPVTAFIAGTASHLLLDAVPHGDSGIGHWVASAPNRKVRLQRILPMSAADQILTLCLFVLLIRSPFFMHDSLAPLLAGAAGSVFPDYVTGIRDLLPRPPAWLEKLHRFHDRCHFRGRDPFTTVTGLLFQIGLVLAFIYLAFRT
;
A
#
# COMPACT_ATOMS: atom_id res chain seq x y z
N MET A 1 -17.42 16.89 -12.91
CA MET A 1 -16.26 16.88 -11.99
C MET A 1 -16.00 15.42 -11.65
N GLU A 2 -15.12 14.79 -12.42
CA GLU A 2 -14.87 13.36 -12.39
C GLU A 2 -14.04 13.06 -11.14
N ILE A 3 -14.69 12.49 -10.12
CA ILE A 3 -14.00 12.05 -8.91
C ILE A 3 -13.08 10.91 -9.37
N SER A 4 -11.78 11.15 -9.36
CA SER A 4 -10.75 10.10 -9.41
C SER A 4 -11.17 9.05 -8.40
N ARG A 5 -11.65 7.89 -8.87
CA ARG A 5 -11.93 6.74 -8.02
C ARG A 5 -10.75 5.80 -8.16
N GLN A 6 -9.58 6.28 -7.75
CA GLN A 6 -8.41 5.43 -7.53
C GLN A 6 -8.78 4.40 -6.47
N LEU A 7 -8.38 3.16 -6.72
CA LEU A 7 -8.74 2.05 -5.87
C LEU A 7 -7.53 1.60 -5.07
N ILE A 8 -7.70 1.67 -3.77
CA ILE A 8 -6.69 1.95 -2.76
C ILE A 8 -6.33 0.65 -2.01
N LEU A 9 -6.10 -0.44 -2.76
CA LEU A 9 -5.86 -1.77 -2.16
C LEU A 9 -4.83 -2.59 -2.93
N MET A 10 -4.07 -1.95 -3.81
CA MET A 10 -3.11 -2.62 -4.66
C MET A 10 -1.79 -1.89 -4.53
N PHE A 11 -0.70 -2.66 -4.42
CA PHE A 11 0.69 -2.20 -4.32
C PHE A 11 1.30 -2.15 -2.91
N SER A 12 0.66 -2.81 -1.94
CA SER A 12 1.25 -3.08 -0.61
C SER A 12 2.66 -3.69 -0.64
N PRO A 13 3.05 -4.53 -1.63
CA PRO A 13 4.42 -5.05 -1.73
C PRO A 13 5.51 -4.00 -1.88
N VAL A 14 5.20 -2.77 -2.31
CA VAL A 14 6.16 -1.66 -2.38
C VAL A 14 6.17 -0.85 -1.07
N HIS A 15 5.01 -0.67 -0.43
CA HIS A 15 4.91 0.10 0.82
C HIS A 15 5.53 -0.62 2.02
N VAL A 16 5.29 -1.92 2.17
CA VAL A 16 5.78 -2.69 3.32
C VAL A 16 7.30 -2.67 3.46
N PRO A 17 8.10 -2.93 2.40
CA PRO A 17 9.54 -2.79 2.48
C PRO A 17 10.02 -1.40 2.92
N VAL A 18 9.37 -0.33 2.46
CA VAL A 18 9.70 1.04 2.86
C VAL A 18 9.35 1.29 4.32
N GLY A 19 8.19 0.83 4.79
CA GLY A 19 7.81 0.88 6.21
C GLY A 19 8.79 0.13 7.11
N MET A 20 9.26 -1.05 6.69
CA MET A 20 10.30 -1.82 7.38
C MET A 20 11.65 -1.08 7.38
N LEU A 21 12.06 -0.49 6.25
CA LEU A 21 13.29 0.29 6.17
C LEU A 21 13.28 1.48 7.13
N LEU A 22 12.16 2.20 7.22
CA LEU A 22 12.01 3.30 8.17
C LEU A 22 12.05 2.82 9.62
N ALA A 23 11.46 1.66 9.92
CA ALA A 23 11.55 1.05 11.25
C ALA A 23 12.98 0.64 11.64
N HIS A 24 13.77 0.18 10.67
CA HIS A 24 15.18 -0.18 10.86
C HIS A 24 16.09 1.05 11.03
N THR A 25 15.82 2.13 10.28
CA THR A 25 16.72 3.29 10.20
C THR A 25 16.41 4.38 11.22
N LEU A 26 15.14 4.55 11.60
CA LEU A 26 14.75 5.62 12.52
C LEU A 26 14.89 5.18 13.97
N PRO A 27 15.47 6.03 14.84
CA PRO A 27 15.46 5.75 16.27
C PRO A 27 14.03 5.82 16.81
N GLY A 28 13.70 4.93 17.74
CA GLY A 28 12.40 4.91 18.42
C GLY A 28 11.90 3.51 18.68
N GLY A 29 10.58 3.39 18.80
CA GLY A 29 9.90 2.11 19.00
C GLY A 29 8.76 1.91 18.00
N PRO A 30 7.87 0.93 18.25
CA PRO A 30 6.77 0.59 17.35
C PRO A 30 5.87 1.76 16.94
N VAL A 31 5.61 2.71 17.85
CA VAL A 31 4.76 3.88 17.55
C VAL A 31 5.40 4.79 16.50
N THR A 32 6.70 5.09 16.65
CA THR A 32 7.45 5.90 15.67
C THR A 32 7.48 5.21 14.31
N ALA A 33 7.75 3.89 14.31
CA ALA A 33 7.77 3.09 13.09
C ALA A 33 6.41 3.10 12.39
N PHE A 34 5.31 2.93 13.12
CA PHE A 34 3.96 2.99 12.56
C PHE A 34 3.65 4.34 11.90
N ILE A 35 3.92 5.44 12.61
CA ILE A 35 3.69 6.80 12.09
C ILE A 35 4.54 7.06 10.84
N ALA A 36 5.82 6.68 10.88
CA ALA A 36 6.73 6.82 9.75
C ALA A 36 6.27 5.98 8.55
N GLY A 37 5.83 4.74 8.79
CA GLY A 37 5.23 3.87 7.79
C GLY A 37 3.99 4.50 7.15
N THR A 38 3.05 4.99 7.96
CA THR A 38 1.84 5.68 7.46
C THR A 38 2.16 6.93 6.66
N ALA A 39 3.13 7.73 7.11
CA ALA A 39 3.57 8.90 6.35
C ALA A 39 4.20 8.49 5.00
N SER A 40 5.02 7.43 4.98
CA SER A 40 5.64 6.94 3.76
C SER A 40 4.62 6.44 2.74
N HIS A 41 3.53 5.79 3.18
CA HIS A 41 2.44 5.38 2.30
C HIS A 41 1.86 6.59 1.55
N LEU A 42 1.43 7.62 2.29
CA LEU A 42 0.85 8.83 1.71
C LEU A 42 1.81 9.56 0.76
N LEU A 43 3.12 9.50 1.04
CA LEU A 43 4.14 10.10 0.17
C LEU A 43 4.37 9.28 -1.11
N LEU A 44 4.36 7.96 -1.02
CA LEU A 44 4.54 7.07 -2.17
C LEU A 44 3.34 7.13 -3.11
N ASP A 45 2.12 7.23 -2.58
CA ASP A 45 0.90 7.38 -3.39
C ASP A 45 0.85 8.70 -4.16
N ALA A 46 1.60 9.71 -3.70
CA ALA A 46 1.75 10.97 -4.41
C ALA A 46 2.64 10.85 -5.67
N VAL A 47 3.37 9.73 -5.82
CA VAL A 47 4.20 9.42 -6.99
C VAL A 47 3.36 8.63 -7.99
N PRO A 48 3.42 8.91 -9.31
CA PRO A 48 2.68 8.12 -10.29
C PRO A 48 3.11 6.66 -10.28
N HIS A 49 2.14 5.74 -10.17
CA HIS A 49 2.42 4.32 -9.94
C HIS A 49 1.57 3.36 -10.80
N GLY A 50 0.76 3.88 -11.74
CA GLY A 50 0.09 3.09 -12.79
C GLY A 50 -1.17 2.32 -12.36
N ASP A 51 -1.73 2.62 -11.20
CA ASP A 51 -2.94 1.97 -10.66
C ASP A 51 -4.25 2.47 -11.31
N SER A 52 -4.19 3.63 -11.97
CA SER A 52 -5.34 4.38 -12.48
C SER A 52 -6.30 3.54 -13.32
N GLY A 53 -5.78 2.72 -14.24
CA GLY A 53 -6.58 1.81 -15.07
C GLY A 53 -7.37 0.78 -14.26
N ILE A 54 -6.79 0.23 -13.19
CA ILE A 54 -7.46 -0.71 -12.30
C ILE A 54 -8.51 0.02 -11.47
N GLY A 55 -8.18 1.21 -10.96
CA GLY A 55 -9.10 2.09 -10.27
C GLY A 55 -10.38 2.36 -11.07
N HIS A 56 -10.23 2.79 -12.32
CA HIS A 56 -11.35 3.00 -13.25
C HIS A 56 -12.15 1.73 -13.52
N TRP A 57 -11.47 0.60 -13.76
CA TRP A 57 -12.16 -0.68 -13.97
C TRP A 57 -13.00 -1.07 -12.75
N VAL A 58 -12.51 -0.95 -11.53
CA VAL A 58 -13.31 -1.27 -10.35
C VAL A 58 -14.43 -0.25 -10.14
N ALA A 59 -14.15 1.04 -10.33
CA ALA A 59 -15.13 2.11 -10.20
C ALA A 59 -16.29 2.00 -11.19
N SER A 60 -16.06 1.42 -12.36
CA SER A 60 -17.07 1.16 -13.40
C SER A 60 -18.05 0.04 -13.07
N ALA A 61 -17.90 -0.64 -11.93
CA ALA A 61 -18.78 -1.76 -11.56
C ALA A 61 -20.25 -1.28 -11.45
N PRO A 62 -21.21 -1.99 -12.08
CA PRO A 62 -22.61 -1.56 -12.15
C PRO A 62 -23.33 -1.59 -10.80
N ASN A 63 -22.81 -2.36 -9.84
CA ASN A 63 -23.36 -2.45 -8.50
C ASN A 63 -22.28 -2.87 -7.49
N ARG A 64 -22.62 -2.77 -6.21
CA ARG A 64 -21.71 -3.09 -5.10
C ARG A 64 -21.20 -4.53 -5.14
N LYS A 65 -22.03 -5.49 -5.53
CA LYS A 65 -21.65 -6.91 -5.61
C LYS A 65 -20.52 -7.11 -6.62
N VAL A 66 -20.68 -6.58 -7.84
CA VAL A 66 -19.65 -6.65 -8.88
C VAL A 66 -18.39 -5.90 -8.44
N ARG A 67 -18.53 -4.74 -7.79
CA ARG A 67 -17.37 -4.01 -7.25
C ARG A 67 -16.56 -4.88 -6.29
N LEU A 68 -17.21 -5.52 -5.32
CA LEU A 68 -16.54 -6.40 -4.36
C LEU A 68 -15.93 -7.64 -5.02
N GLN A 69 -16.60 -8.23 -6.02
CA GLN A 69 -16.06 -9.36 -6.79
C GLN A 69 -14.79 -9.00 -7.56
N ARG A 70 -14.63 -7.72 -7.94
CA ARG A 70 -13.40 -7.21 -8.57
C ARG A 70 -12.31 -6.95 -7.53
N ILE A 71 -12.64 -6.27 -6.43
CA ILE A 71 -11.66 -5.84 -5.40
C ILE A 71 -11.10 -7.00 -4.59
N LEU A 72 -11.96 -7.87 -4.06
CA LEU A 72 -11.57 -8.83 -3.03
C LEU A 72 -10.47 -9.81 -3.50
N PRO A 73 -10.54 -10.40 -4.72
CA PRO A 73 -9.48 -11.29 -5.18
C PRO A 73 -8.15 -10.57 -5.39
N MET A 74 -8.18 -9.35 -5.91
CA MET A 74 -6.98 -8.55 -6.14
C MET A 74 -6.32 -8.16 -4.82
N SER A 75 -7.12 -7.66 -3.87
CA SER A 75 -6.64 -7.33 -2.53
C SER A 75 -6.11 -8.57 -1.80
N ALA A 76 -6.77 -9.72 -1.91
CA ALA A 76 -6.28 -10.96 -1.31
C ALA A 76 -4.92 -11.38 -1.90
N ALA A 77 -4.75 -11.33 -3.23
CA ALA A 77 -3.49 -11.63 -3.88
C ALA A 77 -2.36 -10.66 -3.46
N ASP A 78 -2.66 -9.36 -3.42
CA ASP A 78 -1.75 -8.31 -2.98
C ASP A 78 -1.28 -8.53 -1.52
N GLN A 79 -2.21 -8.85 -0.62
CA GLN A 79 -1.89 -9.11 0.79
C GLN A 79 -1.13 -10.43 1.00
N ILE A 80 -1.44 -11.48 0.26
CA ILE A 80 -0.66 -12.73 0.30
C ILE A 80 0.77 -12.47 -0.16
N LEU A 81 0.95 -11.78 -1.29
CA LEU A 81 2.28 -11.44 -1.79
C LEU A 81 3.06 -10.57 -0.80
N THR A 82 2.39 -9.58 -0.21
CA THR A 82 2.96 -8.70 0.81
C THR A 82 3.37 -9.46 2.06
N LEU A 83 2.55 -10.39 2.53
CA LEU A 83 2.89 -11.24 3.68
C LEU A 83 4.10 -12.13 3.38
N CYS A 84 4.12 -12.78 2.20
CA CYS A 84 5.27 -13.56 1.75
C CYS A 84 6.54 -12.72 1.70
N LEU A 85 6.45 -11.49 1.18
CA LEU A 85 7.57 -10.56 1.12
C LEU A 85 8.02 -10.11 2.50
N PHE A 86 7.11 -9.77 3.40
CA PHE A 86 7.43 -9.42 4.79
C PHE A 86 8.17 -10.57 5.48
N VAL A 87 7.64 -11.80 5.38
CA VAL A 87 8.26 -13.01 5.96
C VAL A 87 9.65 -13.27 5.36
N LEU A 88 9.83 -13.04 4.05
CA LEU A 88 11.13 -13.13 3.40
C LEU A 88 12.11 -12.09 3.95
N LEU A 89 11.70 -10.82 4.05
CA LEU A 89 12.56 -9.71 4.44
C LEU A 89 12.97 -9.76 5.92
N ILE A 90 12.11 -10.17 6.84
CA ILE A 90 12.51 -10.33 8.26
C ILE A 90 13.57 -11.41 8.47
N ARG A 91 13.80 -12.28 7.47
CA ARG A 91 14.86 -13.31 7.48
C ARG A 91 16.11 -12.89 6.70
N SER A 92 16.09 -11.71 6.09
CA SER A 92 17.25 -11.19 5.37
C SER A 92 18.36 -10.77 6.34
N PRO A 93 19.64 -10.87 5.94
CA PRO A 93 20.76 -10.36 6.73
C PRO A 93 20.59 -8.91 7.18
N PHE A 94 19.93 -8.10 6.35
CA PHE A 94 19.69 -6.69 6.64
C PHE A 94 18.78 -6.44 7.86
N PHE A 95 17.73 -7.26 8.05
CA PHE A 95 16.74 -7.09 9.12
C PHE A 95 16.82 -8.12 10.24
N MET A 96 17.61 -9.20 10.11
CA MET A 96 17.58 -10.33 11.04
C MET A 96 17.99 -9.99 12.48
N HIS A 97 18.66 -8.86 12.68
CA HIS A 97 19.09 -8.38 14.00
C HIS A 97 18.11 -7.39 14.63
N ASP A 98 17.12 -6.91 13.89
CA ASP A 98 16.12 -5.98 14.40
C ASP A 98 15.06 -6.67 15.24
N SER A 99 14.47 -5.91 16.16
CA SER A 99 13.28 -6.38 16.86
C SER A 99 12.09 -6.48 15.90
N LEU A 100 11.34 -7.57 16.01
CA LEU A 100 10.15 -7.80 15.19
C LEU A 100 9.06 -6.73 15.41
N ALA A 101 8.94 -6.18 16.63
CA ALA A 101 7.83 -5.28 16.95
C ALA A 101 7.89 -3.94 16.17
N PRO A 102 9.03 -3.21 16.10
CA PRO A 102 9.17 -2.07 15.20
C PRO A 102 8.97 -2.40 13.73
N LEU A 103 9.55 -3.51 13.23
CA LEU A 103 9.41 -3.91 11.82
C LEU A 103 7.94 -4.16 11.45
N LEU A 104 7.22 -4.89 12.30
CA LEU A 104 5.80 -5.16 12.13
C LEU A 104 4.98 -3.87 12.18
N ALA A 105 5.31 -2.95 13.10
CA ALA A 105 4.61 -1.69 13.22
C ALA A 105 4.84 -0.78 12.01
N GLY A 106 6.06 -0.72 11.48
CA GLY A 106 6.38 0.02 10.24
C GLY A 106 5.66 -0.57 9.02
N ALA A 107 5.68 -1.90 8.87
CA ALA A 107 4.92 -2.58 7.84
C ALA A 107 3.42 -2.30 7.97
N ALA A 108 2.83 -2.50 9.16
CA ALA A 108 1.41 -2.24 9.41
C ALA A 108 1.02 -0.78 9.16
N GLY A 109 1.86 0.18 9.59
CA GLY A 109 1.66 1.61 9.34
C GLY A 109 1.64 1.94 7.85
N SER A 110 2.52 1.31 7.08
CA SER A 110 2.66 1.53 5.62
C SER A 110 1.51 1.00 4.77
N VAL A 111 0.64 0.14 5.32
CA VAL A 111 -0.58 -0.35 4.64
C VAL A 111 -1.86 0.16 5.31
N PHE A 112 -1.75 0.82 6.46
CA PHE A 112 -2.89 1.26 7.25
C PHE A 112 -3.90 2.14 6.47
N PRO A 113 -3.48 3.15 5.67
CA PRO A 113 -4.44 3.98 4.93
C PRO A 113 -5.29 3.20 3.92
N ASP A 114 -4.71 2.17 3.30
CA ASP A 114 -5.41 1.22 2.44
C ASP A 114 -6.45 0.40 3.21
N TYR A 115 -6.07 -0.17 4.35
CA TYR A 115 -7.01 -0.92 5.19
C TYR A 115 -8.19 -0.06 5.67
N VAL A 116 -7.95 1.18 6.06
CA VAL A 116 -9.01 2.14 6.43
C VAL A 116 -9.97 2.32 5.25
N THR A 117 -9.44 2.45 4.04
CA THR A 117 -10.25 2.59 2.82
C THR A 117 -10.98 1.30 2.43
N GLY A 118 -10.32 0.15 2.56
CA GLY A 118 -10.92 -1.16 2.33
C GLY A 118 -12.08 -1.43 3.27
N ILE A 119 -11.93 -1.16 4.57
CA ILE A 119 -13.02 -1.26 5.57
C ILE A 119 -14.18 -0.35 5.16
N ARG A 120 -13.89 0.88 4.73
CA ARG A 120 -14.91 1.81 4.22
C ARG A 120 -15.73 1.19 3.09
N ASP A 121 -15.05 0.58 2.12
CA ASP A 121 -15.69 -0.02 0.95
C ASP A 121 -16.52 -1.28 1.29
N LEU A 122 -16.12 -2.01 2.34
CA LEU A 122 -16.84 -3.16 2.88
C LEU A 122 -18.11 -2.78 3.66
N LEU A 123 -18.28 -1.52 4.06
CA LEU A 123 -19.48 -1.05 4.71
C LEU A 123 -20.51 -0.54 3.68
N PRO A 124 -21.79 -0.98 3.75
CA PRO A 124 -22.85 -0.41 2.91
C PRO A 124 -23.12 1.08 3.21
N ARG A 125 -22.91 1.48 4.47
CA ARG A 125 -23.10 2.84 4.98
C ARG A 125 -21.93 3.18 5.93
N PRO A 126 -20.77 3.56 5.39
CA PRO A 126 -19.61 3.90 6.20
C PRO A 126 -19.89 5.15 7.06
N PRO A 127 -19.36 5.21 8.29
CA PRO A 127 -19.53 6.38 9.15
C PRO A 127 -18.77 7.60 8.61
N ALA A 128 -19.23 8.81 8.98
CA ALA A 128 -18.70 10.05 8.43
C ALA A 128 -17.21 10.29 8.70
N TRP A 129 -16.68 9.80 9.82
CA TRP A 129 -15.25 9.91 10.13
C TRP A 129 -14.40 9.06 9.18
N LEU A 130 -14.89 7.88 8.80
CA LEU A 130 -14.19 6.97 7.91
C LEU A 130 -14.17 7.53 6.48
N GLU A 131 -15.27 8.15 6.06
CA GLU A 131 -15.35 8.93 4.83
C GLU A 131 -14.40 10.15 4.82
N LYS A 132 -14.19 10.81 5.96
CA LYS A 132 -13.20 11.90 6.08
C LYS A 132 -11.79 11.38 5.91
N LEU A 133 -11.45 10.25 6.52
CA LEU A 133 -10.13 9.62 6.38
C LEU A 133 -9.87 9.17 4.94
N HIS A 134 -10.84 8.50 4.30
CA HIS A 134 -10.75 8.13 2.89
C HIS A 134 -10.52 9.37 1.99
N ARG A 135 -11.27 10.45 2.19
CA ARG A 135 -11.06 11.69 1.42
C ARG A 135 -9.73 12.37 1.70
N PHE A 136 -9.17 12.22 2.91
CA PHE A 136 -7.83 12.72 3.19
C PHE A 136 -6.80 11.90 2.44
N HIS A 137 -6.90 10.58 2.52
CA HIS A 137 -6.04 9.66 1.80
C HIS A 137 -6.07 9.92 0.29
N ASP A 138 -7.26 9.99 -0.32
CA ASP A 138 -7.45 10.28 -1.75
C ASP A 138 -6.86 11.63 -2.21
N ARG A 139 -6.65 12.59 -1.30
CA ARG A 139 -5.97 13.86 -1.63
C ARG A 139 -4.46 13.71 -1.72
N CYS A 140 -3.88 12.71 -1.07
CA CYS A 140 -2.45 12.41 -1.12
C CYS A 140 -2.08 11.67 -2.42
N HIS A 141 -3.04 10.99 -3.04
CA HIS A 141 -2.83 10.30 -4.32
C HIS A 141 -2.43 11.26 -5.44
N PHE A 142 -1.59 10.77 -6.35
CA PHE A 142 -1.20 11.49 -7.56
C PHE A 142 -2.43 11.81 -8.43
N ARG A 143 -2.57 13.09 -8.80
CA ARG A 143 -3.73 13.64 -9.55
C ARG A 143 -3.40 14.15 -10.96
N GLY A 144 -2.16 13.99 -11.40
CA GLY A 144 -1.75 14.38 -12.75
C GLY A 144 -2.16 13.37 -13.81
N ARG A 145 -1.78 13.63 -15.06
CA ARG A 145 -1.87 12.62 -16.13
C ARG A 145 -0.86 11.52 -15.81
N ASP A 146 -1.35 10.32 -15.53
CA ASP A 146 -0.50 9.16 -15.24
C ASP A 146 0.40 8.89 -16.46
N PRO A 147 1.74 8.98 -16.31
CA PRO A 147 2.66 8.66 -17.39
C PRO A 147 2.75 7.15 -17.62
N PHE A 148 2.22 6.33 -16.71
CA PHE A 148 2.27 4.88 -16.80
C PHE A 148 0.93 4.29 -17.26
N THR A 149 1.02 3.26 -18.10
CA THR A 149 -0.03 2.25 -18.21
C THR A 149 0.00 1.34 -16.99
N THR A 150 -1.09 0.59 -16.74
CA THR A 150 -1.13 -0.41 -15.67
C THR A 150 -0.03 -1.45 -15.77
N VAL A 151 0.32 -1.89 -16.99
CA VAL A 151 1.42 -2.85 -17.20
C VAL A 151 2.76 -2.23 -16.84
N THR A 152 3.05 -1.02 -17.33
CA THR A 152 4.32 -0.34 -17.04
C THR A 152 4.46 0.03 -15.56
N GLY A 153 3.36 0.42 -14.90
CA GLY A 153 3.34 0.66 -13.45
C GLY A 153 3.65 -0.62 -12.68
N LEU A 154 3.01 -1.73 -13.03
CA LEU A 154 3.29 -3.03 -12.43
C LEU A 154 4.75 -3.47 -12.63
N LEU A 155 5.30 -3.33 -13.83
CA LEU A 155 6.71 -3.65 -14.10
C LEU A 155 7.67 -2.78 -13.29
N PHE A 156 7.41 -1.48 -13.20
CA PHE A 156 8.19 -0.55 -12.39
C PHE A 156 8.21 -1.00 -10.92
N GLN A 157 7.05 -1.33 -10.38
CA GLN A 157 6.92 -1.77 -9.00
C GLN A 157 7.54 -3.13 -8.71
N ILE A 158 7.40 -4.10 -9.63
CA ILE A 158 8.14 -5.37 -9.55
C ILE A 158 9.65 -5.09 -9.50
N GLY A 159 10.14 -4.17 -10.34
CA GLY A 159 11.52 -3.72 -10.32
C GLY A 159 11.94 -3.17 -8.96
N LEU A 160 11.13 -2.31 -8.34
CA LEU A 160 11.39 -1.77 -7.00
C LEU A 160 11.43 -2.86 -5.92
N VAL A 161 10.48 -3.80 -5.94
CA VAL A 161 10.45 -4.92 -4.98
C VAL A 161 11.69 -5.80 -5.14
N LEU A 162 12.05 -6.17 -6.38
CA LEU A 162 13.24 -6.99 -6.65
C LEU A 162 14.53 -6.27 -6.26
N ALA A 163 14.63 -4.97 -6.54
CA ALA A 163 15.77 -4.16 -6.12
C ALA A 163 15.90 -4.14 -4.59
N PHE A 164 14.78 -3.97 -3.87
CA PHE A 164 14.78 -3.98 -2.42
C PHE A 164 15.18 -5.35 -1.85
N ILE A 165 14.62 -6.45 -2.38
CA ILE A 165 15.02 -7.81 -2.00
C ILE A 165 16.52 -8.00 -2.22
N TYR A 166 17.03 -7.62 -3.40
CA TYR A 166 18.46 -7.73 -3.70
C TYR A 166 19.31 -6.98 -2.67
N LEU A 167 18.94 -5.74 -2.33
CA LEU A 167 19.66 -4.95 -1.32
C LEU A 167 19.62 -5.61 0.06
N ALA A 168 18.46 -6.12 0.47
CA ALA A 168 18.28 -6.76 1.79
C ALA A 168 19.10 -8.05 1.97
N PHE A 169 19.42 -8.76 0.88
CA PHE A 169 20.18 -10.02 0.89
C PHE A 169 21.64 -9.89 0.43
N ARG A 170 22.07 -8.70 0.01
CA ARG A 170 23.46 -8.46 -0.41
C ARG A 170 24.40 -8.22 0.78
N THR A 171 23.88 -7.71 1.88
CA THR A 171 24.63 -7.44 3.12
C THR A 171 24.99 -8.72 3.84
#